data_AF-A0AA41T385-F1
#
_entry.id   AF-A0AA41T385-F1
#
_cell.length_a   1.000
_cell.length_b   1.000
_cell.length_c   1.000
_cell.angle_alpha   90.00
_cell.angle_beta   90.00
_cell.angle_gamma   90.00
#
_symmetry.space_group_name_H-M   'P 1'
#
loop_
_entity.id
_entity.type
_entity.pdbx_description
1 polymer ?
#
loop_
_entity_poly.entity_id
_entity_poly.type
_entity_poly.pdbx_seq_one_letter_code
_entity_poly.pdbx_strand_id
1 'polypeptide(L)'
;MDELWVPPSIVTLLKATFIDNIRLCFHRLLWAVKLKLLLQTLCHLRRTVDDMKDALMEIIQLATLHSNPWVLMVADILKSFSDLEEQNPNVQDILGELRGKVGECEASAMLPLECLNKNALTTLAGPLTPLVRYFQLKRKPKSATLREKWLQKSMETAQQLKRSIAVRFMPRAGGRSATWTPRPR
;
A
#
# COMPACT_ATOMS: atom_id res chain seq x y z
N MET A 1 -29.43 5.49 0.78
CA MET A 1 -28.00 5.74 0.50
C MET A 1 -27.62 4.77 -0.60
N ASP A 2 -27.73 5.22 -1.84
CA ASP A 2 -27.56 4.35 -3.00
C ASP A 2 -26.08 3.97 -3.17
N GLU A 3 -25.85 2.66 -3.29
CA GLU A 3 -24.55 2.04 -3.39
C GLU A 3 -23.94 2.39 -4.75
N LEU A 4 -23.19 3.50 -4.82
CA LEU A 4 -22.59 4.01 -6.07
C LEU A 4 -21.35 3.22 -6.53
N TRP A 5 -20.76 2.44 -5.62
CA TRP A 5 -19.54 1.66 -5.88
C TRP A 5 -19.84 0.29 -6.48
N VAL A 6 -18.85 -0.25 -7.20
CA VAL A 6 -18.93 -1.62 -7.74
C VAL A 6 -18.84 -2.60 -6.57
N PRO A 7 -19.89 -3.39 -6.29
CA PRO A 7 -19.86 -4.35 -5.20
C PRO A 7 -18.86 -5.48 -5.48
N PRO A 8 -18.23 -6.06 -4.44
CA PRO A 8 -17.19 -7.09 -4.61
C PRO A 8 -17.67 -8.34 -5.36
N SER A 9 -18.96 -8.69 -5.24
CA SER A 9 -19.58 -9.86 -5.87
C SER A 9 -19.73 -9.74 -7.39
N ILE A 10 -19.76 -8.51 -7.93
CA ILE A 10 -20.06 -8.24 -9.33
C ILE A 10 -18.91 -8.65 -10.28
N VAL A 11 -17.68 -8.79 -9.76
CA VAL A 11 -16.49 -9.30 -10.48
C VAL A 11 -16.75 -10.67 -11.13
N THR A 12 -17.62 -11.49 -10.53
CA THR A 12 -17.96 -12.82 -11.07
C THR A 12 -18.97 -12.80 -12.23
N LEU A 13 -19.57 -11.63 -12.51
CA LEU A 13 -20.67 -11.47 -13.46
C LEU A 13 -20.18 -11.14 -14.90
N LEU A 14 -18.99 -10.56 -15.04
CA LEU A 14 -18.39 -10.25 -16.35
C LEU A 14 -17.81 -11.50 -17.00
N LYS A 15 -18.68 -12.35 -17.55
CA LYS A 15 -18.32 -13.43 -18.47
C LYS A 15 -18.48 -12.95 -19.92
N ALA A 16 -17.75 -13.54 -20.87
CA ALA A 16 -17.82 -13.19 -22.30
C ALA A 16 -19.27 -13.10 -22.83
N THR A 17 -20.09 -14.10 -22.53
CA THR A 17 -21.50 -14.14 -22.93
C THR A 17 -22.35 -13.01 -22.33
N PHE A 18 -22.02 -12.55 -21.12
CA PHE A 18 -22.71 -11.43 -20.49
C PHE A 18 -22.34 -10.10 -21.17
N ILE A 19 -21.07 -9.93 -21.58
CA ILE A 19 -20.60 -8.76 -22.32
C ILE A 19 -21.28 -8.65 -23.68
N ASP A 20 -21.37 -9.76 -24.42
CA ASP A 20 -22.06 -9.76 -25.72
C ASP A 20 -23.54 -9.41 -25.60
N ASN A 21 -24.21 -9.90 -24.56
CA ASN A 21 -25.59 -9.51 -24.28
C ASN A 21 -25.73 -8.03 -23.94
N ILE A 22 -24.77 -7.47 -23.20
CA ILE A 22 -24.74 -6.04 -22.91
C ILE A 22 -24.60 -5.21 -24.19
N ARG A 23 -23.73 -5.60 -25.14
CA ARG A 23 -23.57 -4.87 -26.42
C ARG A 23 -24.91 -4.65 -27.12
N LEU A 24 -25.79 -5.65 -27.11
CA LEU A 24 -27.11 -5.59 -27.75
C LEU A 24 -28.11 -4.67 -27.03
N CYS A 25 -27.96 -4.48 -25.71
CA CYS A 25 -28.94 -3.75 -24.90
C CYS A 25 -28.39 -2.49 -24.22
N PHE A 26 -27.13 -2.13 -24.45
CA PHE A 26 -26.43 -1.05 -23.74
C PHE A 26 -27.20 0.27 -23.78
N HIS A 27 -27.77 0.63 -24.93
CA HIS A 27 -28.58 1.84 -25.10
C HIS A 27 -29.77 1.93 -24.13
N ARG A 28 -30.37 0.80 -23.75
CA ARG A 28 -31.55 0.71 -22.87
C ARG A 28 -31.20 0.78 -21.39
N LEU A 29 -29.92 0.63 -21.04
CA LEU A 29 -29.49 0.66 -19.66
C LEU A 29 -29.60 2.07 -19.08
N LEU A 30 -30.00 2.15 -17.82
CA LEU A 30 -29.94 3.40 -17.06
C LEU A 30 -28.49 3.88 -16.96
N TRP A 31 -28.29 5.19 -16.98
CA TRP A 31 -26.94 5.78 -16.91
C TRP A 31 -26.15 5.35 -15.66
N ALA A 32 -26.82 5.16 -14.51
CA ALA A 32 -26.19 4.65 -13.29
C ALA A 32 -25.67 3.20 -13.44
N VAL A 33 -26.39 2.37 -14.20
CA VAL A 33 -25.97 0.98 -14.51
C VAL A 33 -24.81 0.99 -15.50
N LYS A 34 -24.84 1.87 -16.51
CA LYS A 34 -23.73 2.08 -17.44
C LYS A 34 -22.46 2.49 -16.70
N LEU A 35 -22.56 3.43 -15.76
CA LEU A 35 -21.42 3.91 -14.98
C LEU A 35 -20.79 2.78 -14.14
N LYS A 36 -21.61 1.99 -13.44
CA LYS A 36 -21.14 0.83 -12.67
C LYS A 36 -20.47 -0.22 -13.55
N LEU A 37 -21.03 -0.50 -14.73
CA LEU A 37 -20.45 -1.41 -15.69
C LEU A 37 -19.09 -0.91 -16.18
N LEU A 38 -19.00 0.35 -16.60
CA LEU A 38 -17.75 0.96 -17.07
C LEU A 38 -16.68 0.97 -15.96
N LEU A 39 -17.02 1.36 -14.73
CA LEU A 39 -16.08 1.28 -13.60
C LEU A 39 -15.63 -0.14 -13.31
N GLN A 40 -16.51 -1.13 -13.48
CA GLN A 40 -16.15 -2.53 -13.35
C GLN A 40 -15.14 -2.96 -14.42
N THR A 41 -15.28 -2.48 -15.67
CA THR A 41 -14.28 -2.76 -16.72
C THR A 41 -12.88 -2.26 -16.33
N LEU A 42 -12.76 -1.12 -15.64
CA LEU A 42 -11.48 -0.60 -15.14
C LEU A 42 -10.80 -1.56 -14.15
N CYS A 43 -11.58 -2.17 -13.24
CA CYS A 43 -11.06 -3.15 -12.28
C CYS A 43 -10.60 -4.46 -12.95
N HIS A 44 -11.13 -4.78 -14.13
CA HIS A 44 -10.83 -6.02 -14.86
C HIS A 44 -9.78 -5.83 -15.95
N LEU A 45 -9.66 -4.65 -16.55
CA LEU A 45 -8.64 -4.33 -17.56
C LEU A 45 -7.22 -4.53 -17.02
N ARG A 46 -7.04 -4.43 -15.69
CA ARG A 46 -5.77 -4.72 -15.00
C ARG A 46 -5.50 -6.21 -14.75
N ARG A 47 -6.50 -7.09 -14.92
CA ARG A 47 -6.43 -8.53 -14.53
C ARG A 47 -6.92 -9.52 -15.60
N THR A 48 -7.64 -9.10 -16.64
CA THR A 48 -8.38 -9.98 -17.56
C THR A 48 -8.20 -9.47 -19.01
N VAL A 49 -7.23 -10.01 -19.77
CA VAL A 49 -7.30 -11.08 -20.80
C VAL A 49 -7.74 -10.54 -22.18
N ASP A 50 -6.80 -10.55 -23.14
CA ASP A 50 -6.90 -10.06 -24.53
C ASP A 50 -8.18 -10.52 -25.27
N ASP A 51 -8.73 -11.69 -24.92
CA ASP A 51 -9.86 -12.31 -25.61
C ASP A 51 -11.18 -11.51 -25.54
N MET A 52 -11.35 -10.67 -24.51
CA MET A 52 -12.59 -9.88 -24.32
C MET A 52 -12.40 -8.39 -24.59
N LYS A 53 -11.19 -8.00 -25.01
CA LYS A 53 -10.79 -6.61 -25.23
C LYS A 53 -11.66 -5.93 -26.29
N ASP A 54 -11.89 -6.58 -27.43
CA ASP A 54 -12.63 -5.98 -28.54
C ASP A 54 -14.10 -5.71 -28.17
N ALA A 55 -14.75 -6.69 -27.54
CA ALA A 55 -16.14 -6.55 -27.07
C ALA A 55 -16.29 -5.45 -26.01
N LEU A 56 -15.29 -5.31 -25.12
CA LEU A 56 -15.24 -4.24 -24.12
C LEU A 56 -15.00 -2.87 -24.77
N MET A 57 -14.09 -2.79 -25.74
CA MET A 57 -13.80 -1.56 -26.48
C MET A 57 -15.03 -1.07 -27.25
N GLU A 58 -15.83 -1.96 -27.83
CA GLU A 58 -17.09 -1.57 -28.44
C GLU A 58 -18.09 -0.97 -27.44
N ILE A 59 -18.22 -1.54 -26.23
CA ILE A 59 -19.07 -0.96 -25.18
C ILE A 59 -18.56 0.42 -24.77
N ILE A 60 -17.23 0.59 -24.67
CA ILE A 60 -16.60 1.87 -24.37
C ILE A 60 -16.90 2.89 -25.49
N GLN A 61 -16.81 2.50 -26.76
CA GLN A 61 -17.15 3.37 -27.91
C GLN A 61 -18.63 3.75 -27.92
N LEU A 62 -19.54 2.83 -27.57
CA LEU A 62 -20.96 3.17 -27.41
C LEU A 62 -21.20 4.16 -26.27
N ALA A 63 -20.36 4.14 -25.23
CA ALA A 63 -20.45 5.03 -24.09
C ALA A 63 -19.90 6.45 -24.36
N THR A 64 -18.98 6.63 -25.31
CA THR A 64 -18.49 7.97 -25.69
C THR A 64 -19.54 8.81 -26.41
N LEU A 65 -20.55 8.17 -26.99
CA LEU A 65 -21.70 8.83 -27.63
C LEU A 65 -22.83 9.19 -26.63
N HIS A 66 -22.60 8.98 -25.33
CA HIS A 66 -23.63 9.16 -24.31
C HIS A 66 -23.81 10.63 -23.92
N SER A 67 -25.05 11.07 -23.71
CA SER A 67 -25.37 12.47 -23.35
C SER A 67 -25.06 12.84 -21.89
N ASN A 68 -24.93 11.86 -21.00
CA ASN A 68 -24.57 12.09 -19.59
C ASN A 68 -23.05 12.32 -19.45
N PRO A 69 -22.61 13.43 -18.83
CA PRO A 69 -21.19 13.81 -18.75
C PRO A 69 -20.34 12.84 -17.93
N TRP A 70 -20.89 12.18 -16.91
CA TRP A 70 -20.14 11.21 -16.11
C TRP A 70 -19.88 9.91 -16.87
N VAL A 71 -20.88 9.45 -17.64
CA VAL A 71 -20.70 8.28 -18.52
C VAL A 71 -19.67 8.58 -19.59
N LEU A 72 -19.73 9.78 -20.20
CA LEU A 72 -18.80 10.22 -21.22
C LEU A 72 -17.36 10.36 -20.68
N MET A 73 -17.18 10.98 -19.52
CA MET A 73 -15.87 11.13 -18.88
C MET A 73 -15.26 9.79 -18.50
N VAL A 74 -16.03 8.86 -17.92
CA VAL A 74 -15.52 7.52 -17.58
C VAL A 74 -15.19 6.71 -18.84
N ALA A 75 -16.02 6.82 -19.89
CA ALA A 75 -15.74 6.20 -21.19
C ALA A 75 -14.46 6.77 -21.83
N ASP A 76 -14.24 8.07 -21.73
CA ASP A 76 -13.03 8.73 -22.23
C ASP A 76 -11.79 8.25 -21.46
N ILE A 77 -11.86 8.20 -20.12
CA ILE A 77 -10.79 7.62 -19.29
C ILE A 77 -10.47 6.17 -19.70
N LEU A 78 -11.50 5.34 -19.91
CA LEU A 78 -11.34 3.94 -20.30
C LEU A 78 -10.79 3.77 -21.72
N LYS A 79 -11.19 4.64 -22.66
CA LYS A 79 -10.63 4.69 -24.00
C LYS A 79 -9.17 5.14 -23.97
N SER A 80 -8.86 6.14 -23.15
CA SER A 80 -7.50 6.58 -22.88
C SER A 80 -6.68 5.51 -22.17
N PHE A 81 -7.22 4.63 -21.32
CA PHE A 81 -6.43 3.53 -20.73
C PHE A 81 -5.74 2.64 -21.79
N SER A 82 -6.28 2.58 -23.02
CA SER A 82 -5.65 1.96 -24.18
C SER A 82 -4.78 2.89 -25.05
N ASP A 83 -4.85 4.21 -24.86
CA ASP A 83 -4.43 5.26 -25.80
C ASP A 83 -3.93 6.56 -25.09
N LEU A 84 -3.40 6.44 -23.87
CA LEU A 84 -3.42 7.46 -22.79
C LEU A 84 -2.61 8.74 -23.05
N GLU A 85 -2.05 8.97 -24.24
CA GLU A 85 -1.17 10.12 -24.46
C GLU A 85 -1.67 11.21 -25.42
N GLU A 86 -2.66 11.01 -26.31
CA GLU A 86 -2.70 11.93 -27.49
C GLU A 86 -3.89 12.89 -27.73
N GLN A 87 -5.04 12.89 -27.04
CA GLN A 87 -6.21 13.61 -27.63
C GLN A 87 -7.13 14.47 -26.74
N ASN A 88 -6.93 14.62 -25.42
CA ASN A 88 -7.84 15.44 -24.60
C ASN A 88 -7.23 16.81 -24.19
N PRO A 89 -7.69 17.95 -24.76
CA PRO A 89 -7.13 19.28 -24.48
C PRO A 89 -7.33 19.74 -23.03
N ASN A 90 -8.42 19.31 -22.36
CA ASN A 90 -8.65 19.66 -20.96
C ASN A 90 -7.68 18.93 -20.03
N VAL A 91 -7.30 17.69 -20.37
CA VAL A 91 -6.31 16.91 -19.62
C VAL A 91 -4.92 17.53 -19.79
N GLN A 92 -4.57 17.99 -21.00
CA GLN A 92 -3.29 18.65 -21.25
C GLN A 92 -3.14 19.97 -20.49
N ASP A 93 -4.20 20.78 -20.41
CA ASP A 93 -4.20 22.02 -19.63
C ASP A 93 -4.00 21.75 -18.13
N ILE A 94 -4.76 20.81 -17.57
CA ILE A 94 -4.64 20.39 -16.16
C ILE A 94 -3.24 19.82 -15.88
N LEU A 95 -2.70 18.96 -16.76
CA LEU A 95 -1.36 18.41 -16.61
C LEU A 95 -0.28 19.50 -16.69
N GLY A 96 -0.47 20.51 -17.54
CA GLY A 96 0.40 21.67 -17.63
C GLY A 96 0.44 22.46 -16.31
N GLU A 97 -0.73 22.82 -15.79
CA GLU A 97 -0.85 23.54 -14.51
C GLU A 97 -0.26 22.74 -13.34
N LEU A 98 -0.59 21.44 -13.26
CA LEU A 98 -0.07 20.57 -12.21
C LEU A 98 1.45 20.42 -12.27
N ARG A 99 2.03 20.27 -13.47
CA ARG A 99 3.48 20.19 -13.65
C ARG A 99 4.17 21.47 -13.16
N GLY A 100 3.60 22.63 -13.45
CA GLY A 100 4.08 23.91 -12.93
C GLY A 100 4.08 23.95 -11.40
N LYS A 101 2.93 23.67 -10.77
CA LYS A 101 2.78 23.69 -9.31
C LYS A 101 3.63 22.65 -8.58
N VAL A 102 3.79 21.46 -9.16
CA VAL A 102 4.66 20.42 -8.61
C VAL A 102 6.12 20.87 -8.63
N GLY A 103 6.57 21.50 -9.73
CA GLY A 103 7.91 22.08 -9.83
C GLY A 103 8.18 23.16 -8.77
N GLU A 104 7.19 24.02 -8.49
CA GLU A 104 7.30 25.05 -7.45
C GLU A 104 7.41 24.48 -6.02
N CYS A 105 6.86 23.29 -5.78
CA CYS A 105 6.84 22.63 -4.48
C CYS A 105 8.02 21.69 -4.20
N GLU A 106 8.98 21.54 -5.12
CA GLU A 106 10.06 20.55 -5.00
C GLU A 106 10.86 20.67 -3.69
N ALA A 107 11.03 21.88 -3.16
CA ALA A 107 11.79 22.12 -1.93
C ALA A 107 11.13 21.57 -0.65
N SER A 108 9.83 21.23 -0.68
CA SER A 108 9.08 20.64 0.44
C SER A 108 8.29 19.40 0.02
N ALA A 109 8.77 18.69 -1.00
CA ALA A 109 8.12 17.50 -1.51
C ALA A 109 7.93 16.46 -0.39
N MET A 110 6.68 16.03 -0.20
CA MET A 110 6.36 14.92 0.69
C MET A 110 6.91 13.63 0.08
N LEU A 111 7.58 12.82 0.91
CA LEU A 111 8.07 11.52 0.47
C LEU A 111 6.91 10.53 0.30
N PRO A 112 7.01 9.62 -0.68
CA PRO A 112 6.08 8.51 -0.81
C PRO A 112 6.04 7.62 0.44
N LEU A 113 4.91 6.97 0.71
CA LEU A 113 4.71 6.18 1.94
C LEU A 113 5.54 4.89 1.97
N GLU A 114 6.01 4.43 0.82
CA GLU A 114 6.83 3.22 0.63
C GLU A 114 8.31 3.40 0.98
N CYS A 115 8.73 4.56 1.50
CA CYS A 115 10.13 4.88 1.80
C CYS A 115 10.65 4.13 3.06
N LEU A 116 10.90 2.83 2.95
CA LEU A 116 11.21 1.93 4.07
C LEU A 116 12.69 1.83 4.45
N ASN A 117 13.63 2.20 3.56
CA ASN A 117 15.06 2.08 3.78
C ASN A 117 15.82 3.31 3.26
N LYS A 118 16.79 3.81 4.03
CA LYS A 118 17.64 4.96 3.68
C LYS A 118 18.30 4.82 2.30
N ASN A 119 18.83 3.65 1.98
CA ASN A 119 19.53 3.44 0.71
C ASN A 119 18.55 3.47 -0.47
N ALA A 120 17.45 2.72 -0.37
CA ALA A 120 16.40 2.71 -1.39
C ALA A 120 15.75 4.08 -1.57
N LEU A 121 15.52 4.81 -0.48
CA LEU A 121 15.01 6.18 -0.48
C LEU A 121 15.96 7.12 -1.23
N THR A 122 17.26 7.02 -0.99
CA THR A 122 18.25 7.86 -1.68
C THR A 122 18.29 7.57 -3.17
N THR A 123 18.11 6.32 -3.57
CA THR A 123 18.01 5.93 -5.00
C THR A 123 16.72 6.42 -5.65
N LEU A 124 15.59 6.40 -4.94
CA LEU A 124 14.27 6.74 -5.48
C LEU A 124 13.98 8.25 -5.51
N ALA A 125 14.28 8.95 -4.41
CA ALA A 125 13.90 10.35 -4.20
C ALA A 125 15.12 11.28 -4.07
N GLY A 126 16.34 10.75 -4.27
CA GLY A 126 17.57 11.52 -4.12
C GLY A 126 17.98 11.73 -2.66
N PRO A 127 19.05 12.51 -2.43
CA PRO A 127 19.55 12.79 -1.09
C PRO A 127 18.53 13.58 -0.28
N LEU A 128 18.24 13.10 0.93
CA LEU A 128 17.28 13.76 1.82
C LEU A 128 17.81 15.12 2.28
N THR A 129 17.01 16.17 2.07
CA THR A 129 17.31 17.51 2.56
C THR A 129 17.54 17.47 4.07
N PRO A 130 18.67 18.03 4.56
CA PRO A 130 18.95 18.03 5.99
C PRO A 130 17.89 18.81 6.76
N LEU A 131 17.47 18.27 7.91
CA LEU A 131 16.46 18.89 8.76
C LEU A 131 16.88 20.32 9.15
N VAL A 132 15.98 21.27 8.93
CA VAL A 132 16.16 22.68 9.33
C VAL A 132 16.26 22.76 10.86
N ARG A 133 17.35 23.35 11.36
CA ARG A 133 17.56 23.58 12.80
C ARG A 133 16.99 24.93 13.20
N TYR A 134 15.81 24.93 13.81
CA TYR A 134 15.16 26.14 14.29
C TYR A 134 15.79 26.69 15.60
N PHE A 135 16.44 25.84 16.38
CA PHE A 135 17.11 26.23 17.62
C PHE A 135 18.23 25.25 17.98
N GLN A 136 19.09 25.65 18.92
CA GLN A 136 20.16 24.79 19.45
C GLN A 136 19.78 24.26 20.84
N LEU A 137 19.89 22.94 21.02
CA LEU A 137 19.67 22.29 22.32
C LEU A 137 20.89 22.48 23.23
N LYS A 138 20.69 23.06 24.41
CA LYS A 138 21.74 23.21 25.43
C LYS A 138 22.05 21.92 26.20
N ARG A 139 21.09 21.01 26.29
CA ARG A 139 21.21 19.71 26.99
C ARG A 139 20.42 18.64 26.23
N LYS A 140 20.82 17.37 26.37
CA LYS A 140 20.10 16.24 25.79
C LYS A 140 18.70 16.11 26.42
N PRO A 141 17.67 15.69 25.66
CA PRO A 141 16.32 15.49 26.18
C PRO A 141 16.25 14.29 27.13
N LYS A 142 15.22 14.26 27.99
CA LYS A 142 14.98 13.17 28.95
C LYS A 142 14.89 11.78 28.29
N SER A 143 14.46 11.71 27.03
CA SER A 143 14.40 10.46 26.26
C SER A 143 15.77 9.83 26.01
N ALA A 144 16.86 10.61 25.99
CA ALA A 144 18.22 10.08 25.88
C ALA A 144 18.59 9.28 27.14
N THR A 145 18.40 9.87 28.32
CA THR A 145 18.62 9.20 29.61
C THR A 145 17.71 7.98 29.76
N LEU A 146 16.46 8.06 29.30
CA LEU A 146 15.54 6.93 29.31
C LEU A 146 16.05 5.77 28.44
N ARG A 147 16.51 6.05 27.21
CA ARG A 147 17.10 5.03 26.32
C ARG A 147 18.31 4.35 26.96
N GLU A 148 19.20 5.11 27.59
CA GLU A 148 20.37 4.57 28.30
C GLU A 148 19.94 3.63 29.44
N LYS A 149 18.94 4.02 30.24
CA LYS A 149 18.39 3.16 31.30
C LYS A 149 17.81 1.86 30.75
N TRP A 150 17.08 1.90 29.64
CA TRP A 150 16.54 0.70 29.00
C TRP A 150 17.63 -0.20 28.43
N LEU A 151 18.65 0.38 27.79
CA LEU A 151 19.84 -0.33 27.30
C LEU A 151 20.59 -1.03 28.44
N GLN A 152 20.84 -0.32 29.53
CA GLN A 152 21.49 -0.87 30.71
C GLN A 152 20.71 -2.05 31.30
N LYS A 153 19.39 -1.88 31.50
CA LYS A 153 18.51 -2.95 31.99
C LYS A 153 18.47 -4.16 31.06
N SER A 154 18.50 -3.94 29.74
CA SER A 154 18.60 -5.00 28.73
C SER A 154 19.92 -5.77 28.85
N MET A 155 21.05 -5.06 28.98
CA MET A 155 22.37 -5.66 29.16
C MET A 155 22.46 -6.48 30.45
N GLU A 156 21.94 -5.96 31.56
CA GLU A 156 21.89 -6.66 32.84
C GLU A 156 21.06 -7.95 32.73
N THR A 157 19.89 -7.89 32.09
CA THR A 157 19.03 -9.06 31.85
C THR A 157 19.73 -10.10 30.96
N ALA A 158 20.39 -9.66 29.89
CA ALA A 158 21.15 -10.54 29.01
C ALA A 158 22.34 -11.21 29.74
N GLN A 159 23.01 -10.49 30.64
CA GLN A 159 24.07 -11.03 31.48
C GLN A 159 23.53 -12.04 32.50
N GLN A 160 22.36 -11.80 33.10
CA GLN A 160 21.72 -12.77 33.99
C GLN A 160 21.34 -14.07 33.26
N LEU A 161 20.86 -13.98 32.01
CA LEU A 161 20.58 -15.15 31.19
C LEU A 161 21.86 -15.96 30.87
N LYS A 162 22.96 -15.28 30.57
CA LYS A 162 24.26 -15.94 30.37
C LYS A 162 24.75 -16.64 31.64
N ARG A 163 24.58 -16.01 32.81
CA ARG A 163 24.91 -16.60 34.12
C ARG A 163 24.02 -17.81 34.46
N SER A 164 22.72 -17.77 34.14
CA SER A 164 21.80 -18.88 34.43
C SER A 164 22.02 -20.10 33.53
N ILE A 165 22.51 -19.91 32.30
CA ILE A 165 22.96 -20.99 31.40
C ILE A 165 24.28 -21.59 31.92
N ALA A 166 25.22 -20.76 32.38
CA ALA A 166 26.48 -21.24 32.97
C ALA A 166 26.27 -22.04 34.27
N VAL A 167 25.29 -21.66 35.11
CA VAL A 167 24.94 -22.38 36.35
C VAL A 167 24.32 -23.76 36.09
N ARG A 168 23.68 -23.98 34.93
CA ARG A 168 23.09 -25.28 34.57
C ARG A 168 24.12 -26.32 34.10
N PHE A 169 25.36 -25.91 33.84
CA PHE A 169 26.46 -26.78 33.34
C PHE A 169 27.59 -27.02 34.37
N MET A 170 27.34 -26.82 35.67
CA MET A 170 28.23 -27.33 36.72
C MET A 170 27.86 -28.79 37.04
N PRO A 171 28.68 -29.81 36.68
CA PRO A 171 28.48 -31.16 37.20
C PRO A 171 28.80 -31.11 38.68
N ARG A 172 27.80 -31.37 39.52
CA ARG A 172 27.93 -31.42 40.97
C ARG A 172 28.82 -32.61 41.37
N ALA A 173 30.13 -32.41 41.41
CA ALA A 173 31.09 -33.39 41.91
C ALA A 173 31.27 -33.22 43.43
N GLY A 174 31.22 -34.33 44.16
CA GLY A 174 31.80 -34.45 45.50
C GLY A 174 30.77 -34.53 46.64
N GLY A 175 30.53 -35.77 47.09
CA GLY A 175 29.66 -36.07 48.23
C GLY A 175 30.31 -35.93 49.60
N ARG A 176 29.49 -36.24 50.61
CA ARG A 176 29.75 -36.98 51.86
C ARG A 176 28.67 -36.59 52.87
N SER A 177 27.91 -37.55 53.39
CA SER A 177 27.37 -37.43 54.74
C SER A 177 27.18 -38.81 55.37
N ALA A 178 27.37 -38.81 56.68
CA ALA A 178 27.79 -39.92 57.51
C ALA A 178 26.74 -41.01 57.75
N THR A 179 27.29 -42.18 58.04
CA THR A 179 26.71 -43.41 58.58
C THR A 179 25.79 -43.20 59.78
N TRP A 180 24.63 -43.89 59.78
CA TRP A 180 23.80 -44.14 60.97
C TRP A 180 23.64 -45.65 61.14
N THR A 181 24.00 -46.16 62.33
CA THR A 181 23.74 -47.55 62.77
C THR A 181 22.86 -47.53 64.00
N PRO A 182 21.88 -48.45 64.13
CA PRO A 182 21.34 -48.85 65.43
C PRO A 182 21.76 -50.28 65.80
N ARG A 183 22.05 -50.47 67.10
CA ARG A 183 22.56 -51.68 67.77
C ARG A 183 21.55 -52.84 67.87
N PRO A 184 22.02 -54.08 68.07
CA PRO A 184 21.22 -55.30 68.13
C PRO A 184 20.57 -55.55 69.51
N ARG A 185 19.64 -56.51 69.57
CA ARG A 185 18.93 -56.99 70.78
C ARG A 185 19.87 -57.58 71.82
#